data_AF-A0A937ZPX1-F1
#
_entry.id   AF-A0A937ZPX1-F1
#
_cell.length_a   1.000
_cell.length_b   1.000
_cell.length_c   1.000
_cell.angle_alpha   90.00
_cell.angle_beta   90.00
_cell.angle_gamma   90.00
#
_symmetry.space_group_name_H-M   'P 1'
#
loop_
_entity.id
_entity.type
_entity.pdbx_description
1 polymer ?
#
loop_
_entity_poly.entity_id
_entity_poly.type
_entity_poly.pdbx_seq_one_letter_code
_entity_poly.pdbx_strand_id
1 'polypeptide(L)'
;MRHAAALLACAWLFAVAGPAATQTSRGDAMRFDVPVNPKLERYAFLFAHPAYAAIAMESAGVPPSAASRVRAVNGQTIEFCDVVLRHAGSKGAVHDYEAGLRLPGRPAGQGTLALPIRVDATTLAQGRVSVVVSLPLAGLLPAEVADKIRFKAQYSADEVTQGRVLAYLDELSQRAPAGTGAAGVLEAIALDAYNRRIGPAAPG
;
A
#
# COMPACT_ATOMS: atom_id res chain seq x y z
N MET A 1 6.23 -24.45 9.37
CA MET A 1 6.90 -23.28 8.76
C MET A 1 5.89 -22.12 8.67
N ARG A 2 5.84 -21.24 9.68
CA ARG A 2 4.76 -20.22 9.85
C ARG A 2 5.25 -18.75 9.87
N HIS A 3 6.48 -18.46 9.40
CA HIS A 3 7.07 -17.11 9.55
C HIS A 3 7.52 -16.43 8.23
N ALA A 4 6.97 -16.83 7.07
CA ALA A 4 7.29 -16.19 5.78
C ALA A 4 6.17 -15.25 5.25
N ALA A 5 5.11 -15.02 6.03
CA ALA A 5 3.92 -14.29 5.57
C ALA A 5 4.02 -12.76 5.71
N ALA A 6 5.02 -12.25 6.42
CA ALA A 6 5.06 -10.86 6.85
C ALA A 6 5.84 -9.91 5.90
N LEU A 7 6.67 -10.45 5.01
CA LEU A 7 7.30 -9.65 3.93
C LEU A 7 6.37 -9.38 2.74
N LEU A 8 5.18 -10.00 2.74
CA LEU A 8 4.31 -10.10 1.56
C LEU A 8 3.17 -9.09 1.49
N ALA A 9 3.03 -8.21 2.47
CA ALA A 9 2.04 -7.14 2.43
C ALA A 9 2.66 -5.72 2.50
N CYS A 10 3.97 -5.60 2.78
CA CYS A 10 4.68 -4.35 2.50
C CYS A 10 4.65 -4.02 1.01
N ALA A 11 4.83 -5.02 0.14
CA ALA A 11 4.81 -4.85 -1.32
C ALA A 11 3.40 -4.78 -1.93
N TRP A 12 2.32 -4.80 -1.14
CA TRP A 12 0.95 -4.63 -1.63
C TRP A 12 0.35 -3.28 -1.25
N LEU A 13 0.94 -2.61 -0.27
CA LEU A 13 0.80 -1.16 -0.10
C LEU A 13 1.66 -0.34 -1.03
N PHE A 14 2.46 -1.02 -1.84
CA PHE A 14 3.05 -0.46 -3.03
C PHE A 14 2.35 -1.11 -4.19
N ALA A 15 1.45 -0.33 -4.80
CA ALA A 15 0.56 -0.73 -5.87
C ALA A 15 1.32 -1.63 -6.89
N VAL A 16 0.74 -2.78 -7.33
CA VAL A 16 0.09 -3.08 -8.63
C VAL A 16 0.95 -3.20 -9.94
N ALA A 17 1.82 -4.22 -10.09
CA ALA A 17 2.68 -4.39 -11.30
C ALA A 17 2.39 -5.49 -12.35
N GLY A 18 2.97 -5.41 -13.53
CA GLY A 18 2.95 -6.39 -14.63
C GLY A 18 4.38 -6.57 -15.14
N PRO A 19 4.63 -7.38 -16.19
CA PRO A 19 5.99 -7.76 -16.54
C PRO A 19 6.64 -6.63 -17.34
N ALA A 20 7.38 -5.75 -16.66
CA ALA A 20 8.37 -4.89 -17.30
C ALA A 20 9.76 -5.26 -16.78
N ALA A 21 10.71 -5.33 -17.71
CA ALA A 21 12.03 -5.93 -17.57
C ALA A 21 12.77 -5.61 -16.25
N THR A 22 13.20 -6.66 -15.57
CA THR A 22 14.07 -6.58 -14.40
C THR A 22 15.46 -6.05 -14.82
N GLN A 23 15.82 -4.87 -14.35
CA GLN A 23 17.24 -4.54 -14.18
C GLN A 23 17.61 -4.84 -12.72
N THR A 24 18.18 -6.02 -12.48
CA THR A 24 18.92 -6.32 -11.25
C THR A 24 20.21 -5.52 -11.29
N SER A 25 20.15 -4.23 -10.95
CA SER A 25 21.35 -3.46 -10.67
C SER A 25 22.02 -4.12 -9.46
N ARG A 26 23.30 -4.53 -9.59
CA ARG A 26 24.17 -4.92 -8.47
C ARG A 26 24.03 -3.89 -7.34
N GLY A 27 23.24 -4.20 -6.33
CA GLY A 27 22.94 -3.30 -5.22
C GLY A 27 21.77 -3.85 -4.42
N ASP A 28 21.79 -3.63 -3.11
CA ASP A 28 20.89 -4.21 -2.10
C ASP A 28 19.41 -3.77 -2.18
N ALA A 29 18.95 -3.35 -3.37
CA ALA A 29 17.62 -2.81 -3.61
C ALA A 29 16.87 -3.60 -4.68
N MET A 30 15.65 -4.04 -4.36
CA MET A 30 14.72 -4.63 -5.32
C MET A 30 13.86 -3.53 -5.92
N ARG A 31 13.83 -3.44 -7.25
CA ARG A 31 12.98 -2.51 -7.98
C ARG A 31 11.84 -3.22 -8.69
N PHE A 32 10.66 -2.64 -8.64
CA PHE A 32 9.44 -3.11 -9.29
C PHE A 32 8.81 -1.95 -10.06
N ASP A 33 8.43 -2.18 -11.32
CA ASP A 33 7.65 -1.22 -12.09
C ASP A 33 6.21 -1.70 -12.25
N VAL A 34 5.30 -0.79 -11.94
CA VAL A 34 3.93 -1.08 -11.51
C VAL A 34 2.91 -0.48 -12.47
N PRO A 35 2.25 -1.24 -13.37
CA PRO A 35 1.05 -0.81 -14.08
C PRO A 35 -0.11 -0.40 -13.19
N VAL A 36 -0.33 0.90 -13.11
CA VAL A 36 -1.47 1.51 -12.45
C VAL A 36 -2.43 2.10 -13.47
N ASN A 37 -3.70 2.23 -13.09
CA ASN A 37 -4.67 2.98 -13.87
C ASN A 37 -4.28 4.47 -13.83
N PRO A 38 -4.02 5.11 -14.98
CA PRO A 38 -3.62 6.52 -15.03
C PRO A 38 -4.59 7.46 -14.32
N LYS A 39 -5.88 7.11 -14.28
CA LYS A 39 -6.91 7.91 -13.62
C LYS A 39 -6.72 8.02 -12.10
N LEU A 40 -5.89 7.16 -11.48
CA LEU A 40 -5.53 7.29 -10.07
C LEU A 40 -4.66 8.52 -9.78
N GLU A 41 -4.12 9.19 -10.80
CA GLU A 41 -3.34 10.43 -10.65
C GLU A 41 -4.08 11.50 -9.83
N ARG A 42 -5.39 11.65 -10.02
CA ARG A 42 -6.21 12.61 -9.26
C ARG A 42 -6.27 12.31 -7.75
N TYR A 43 -5.92 11.09 -7.34
CA TYR A 43 -5.86 10.64 -5.97
C TYR A 43 -4.43 10.37 -5.48
N ALA A 44 -3.40 10.88 -6.17
CA ALA A 44 -2.00 10.71 -5.80
C ALA A 44 -1.68 11.21 -4.38
N PHE A 45 -2.46 12.13 -3.82
CA PHE A 45 -2.30 12.55 -2.42
C PHE A 45 -2.43 11.38 -1.43
N LEU A 46 -3.12 10.29 -1.78
CA LEU A 46 -3.25 9.09 -0.94
C LEU A 46 -1.91 8.39 -0.70
N PHE A 47 -0.88 8.60 -1.52
CA PHE A 47 0.45 8.08 -1.24
C PHE A 47 0.99 8.62 0.09
N ALA A 48 0.72 9.87 0.43
CA ALA A 48 1.10 10.44 1.73
C ALA A 48 0.23 9.94 2.90
N HIS A 49 -0.85 9.22 2.60
CA HIS A 49 -1.89 8.83 3.55
C HIS A 49 -2.25 7.33 3.44
N PRO A 50 -1.29 6.41 3.66
CA PRO A 50 -1.48 4.98 3.46
C PRO A 50 -2.63 4.37 4.28
N ALA A 51 -2.97 4.97 5.43
CA ALA A 51 -4.12 4.51 6.22
C ALA A 51 -5.45 4.77 5.53
N TYR A 52 -5.62 5.96 4.95
CA TYR A 52 -6.83 6.28 4.20
C TYR A 52 -6.90 5.49 2.89
N ALA A 53 -5.76 5.26 2.24
CA ALA A 53 -5.70 4.38 1.07
C ALA A 53 -6.18 2.95 1.41
N ALA A 54 -5.67 2.37 2.50
CA ALA A 54 -6.08 1.03 2.94
C ALA A 54 -7.56 0.96 3.30
N ILE A 55 -8.07 1.98 4.01
CA ILE A 55 -9.51 2.08 4.34
C ILE A 55 -10.36 2.17 3.08
N ALA A 56 -9.96 3.01 2.12
CA ALA A 56 -10.69 3.15 0.86
C ALA A 56 -10.74 1.83 0.07
N MET A 57 -9.65 1.07 0.07
CA MET A 57 -9.64 -0.28 -0.52
C MET A 57 -10.62 -1.23 0.18
N GLU A 58 -10.57 -1.30 1.51
CA GLU A 58 -11.50 -2.13 2.29
C GLU A 58 -12.95 -1.75 2.01
N SER A 59 -13.27 -0.46 1.98
CA SER A 59 -14.60 0.05 1.66
C SER A 59 -15.03 -0.21 0.22
N ALA A 60 -14.09 -0.28 -0.72
CA ALA A 60 -14.33 -0.71 -2.10
C ALA A 60 -14.47 -2.25 -2.25
N GLY A 61 -14.45 -3.00 -1.14
CA GLY A 61 -14.54 -4.46 -1.14
C GLY A 61 -13.24 -5.15 -1.58
N VAL A 62 -12.11 -4.44 -1.54
CA VAL A 62 -10.79 -4.94 -1.89
C VAL A 62 -9.97 -5.08 -0.61
N PRO A 63 -9.79 -6.29 -0.05
CA PRO A 63 -9.01 -6.45 1.16
C PRO A 63 -7.53 -6.11 0.87
N PRO A 64 -6.92 -5.13 1.56
CA PRO A 64 -5.52 -4.74 1.36
C PRO A 64 -4.53 -5.83 1.78
N SER A 65 -4.97 -6.79 2.59
CA SER A 65 -4.21 -7.99 2.93
C SER A 65 -5.14 -9.20 2.98
N ALA A 66 -4.74 -10.29 2.32
CA ALA A 66 -5.44 -11.58 2.43
C ALA A 66 -5.17 -12.27 3.78
N ALA A 67 -4.15 -11.84 4.53
CA ALA A 67 -3.69 -12.52 5.74
C ALA A 67 -4.33 -11.97 7.02
N SER A 68 -4.74 -10.70 7.03
CA SER A 68 -5.36 -10.05 8.20
C SER A 68 -6.03 -8.74 7.83
N ARG A 69 -6.89 -8.26 8.74
CA ARG A 69 -7.46 -6.90 8.65
C ARG A 69 -6.36 -5.87 8.84
N VAL A 70 -6.41 -4.80 8.04
CA VAL A 70 -5.52 -3.66 8.24
C VAL A 70 -6.06 -2.80 9.37
N ARG A 71 -5.16 -2.34 10.23
CA ARG A 71 -5.43 -1.38 11.29
C ARG A 71 -4.76 -0.06 10.95
N ALA A 72 -5.56 0.97 10.71
CA ALA A 72 -5.06 2.34 10.70
C ALA A 72 -4.65 2.76 12.12
N VAL A 73 -3.39 3.17 12.29
CA VAL A 73 -2.90 3.73 13.57
C VAL A 73 -3.07 5.24 13.58
N ASN A 74 -2.70 5.88 12.47
CA ASN A 74 -2.94 7.29 12.19
C ASN A 74 -2.98 7.47 10.66
N GLY A 75 -3.20 8.68 10.14
CA GLY A 75 -3.28 8.92 8.70
C GLY A 75 -2.07 8.46 7.88
N GLN A 76 -0.89 8.38 8.49
CA GLN A 76 0.39 8.05 7.85
C GLN A 76 0.90 6.64 8.17
N THR A 77 0.24 5.90 9.07
CA THR A 77 0.74 4.64 9.61
C THR A 77 -0.36 3.60 9.65
N ILE A 78 -0.02 2.41 9.15
CA ILE A 78 -0.89 1.25 9.18
C ILE A 78 -0.16 0.04 9.76
N GLU A 79 -0.94 -0.88 10.30
CA GLU A 79 -0.48 -2.16 10.81
C GLU A 79 -1.30 -3.30 10.23
N PHE A 80 -0.64 -4.39 9.89
CA PHE A 80 -1.30 -5.64 9.50
C PHE A 80 -0.46 -6.83 9.99
N CYS A 81 -1.06 -7.75 10.73
CA CYS A 81 -0.32 -8.78 11.48
C CYS A 81 0.84 -8.16 12.28
N ASP A 82 2.06 -8.60 11.99
CA ASP A 82 3.32 -8.19 12.61
C ASP A 82 4.03 -7.09 11.83
N VAL A 83 3.35 -6.44 10.89
CA VAL A 83 3.97 -5.50 9.96
C VAL A 83 3.39 -4.11 10.17
N VAL A 84 4.28 -3.13 10.23
CA VAL A 84 3.95 -1.72 10.26
C VAL A 84 4.42 -1.11 8.95
N LEU A 85 3.62 -0.25 8.35
CA LEU A 85 4.08 0.63 7.26
C LEU A 85 3.80 2.06 7.64
N ARG A 86 4.84 2.90 7.56
CA ARG A 86 4.78 4.32 7.90
C ARG A 86 5.27 5.15 6.73
N HIS A 87 4.51 6.17 6.33
CA HIS A 87 5.01 7.20 5.41
C HIS A 87 6.05 8.06 6.14
N ALA A 88 7.26 8.10 5.61
CA ALA A 88 8.40 8.81 6.20
C ALA A 88 8.54 10.23 5.65
N GLY A 89 8.12 10.48 4.41
CA GLY A 89 8.17 11.80 3.78
C GLY A 89 8.04 11.73 2.27
N SER A 90 8.02 12.88 1.61
CA SER A 90 7.98 12.95 0.15
C SER A 90 8.83 14.09 -0.40
N LYS A 91 9.25 13.92 -1.65
CA LYS A 91 9.94 14.93 -2.47
C LYS A 91 9.31 14.92 -3.86
N GLY A 92 8.34 15.83 -4.08
CA GLY A 92 7.53 15.82 -5.30
C GLY A 92 6.65 14.56 -5.36
N ALA A 93 6.68 13.83 -6.48
CA ALA A 93 5.96 12.58 -6.67
C ALA A 93 6.71 11.34 -6.14
N VAL A 94 7.81 11.54 -5.42
CA VAL A 94 8.58 10.46 -4.78
C VAL A 94 8.23 10.41 -3.30
N HIS A 95 7.76 9.27 -2.82
CA HIS A 95 7.33 9.03 -1.45
C HIS A 95 8.22 7.98 -0.79
N ASP A 96 8.80 8.31 0.36
CA ASP A 96 9.61 7.42 1.15
C ASP A 96 8.78 6.86 2.32
N TYR A 97 8.94 5.57 2.58
CA TYR A 97 8.24 4.83 3.62
C TYR A 97 9.22 3.96 4.39
N GLU A 98 8.82 3.63 5.60
CA GLU A 98 9.50 2.67 6.46
C GLU A 98 8.54 1.52 6.75
N ALA A 99 8.89 0.33 6.25
CA ALA A 99 8.25 -0.90 6.62
C ALA A 99 8.97 -1.50 7.83
N GLY A 100 8.22 -1.87 8.86
CA GLY A 100 8.74 -2.49 10.06
C GLY A 100 8.17 -3.89 10.26
N LEU A 101 9.03 -4.89 10.43
CA LEU A 101 8.60 -6.23 10.86
C LEU A 101 8.79 -6.39 12.37
N ARG A 102 7.70 -6.63 13.12
CA ARG A 102 7.75 -7.04 14.52
C ARG A 102 8.29 -8.47 14.60
N LEU A 103 9.41 -8.63 15.29
CA LEU A 103 9.97 -9.96 15.52
C LEU A 103 9.14 -10.70 16.58
N PRO A 104 8.78 -11.97 16.34
CA PRO A 104 8.00 -12.75 17.30
C PRO A 104 8.75 -12.88 18.62
N GLY A 105 8.02 -12.74 19.74
CA GLY A 105 8.58 -12.85 21.09
C GLY A 105 9.26 -11.58 21.62
N ARG A 106 9.22 -10.46 20.90
CA ARG A 106 9.67 -9.17 21.43
C ARG A 106 8.51 -8.21 21.73
N PRO A 107 8.61 -7.41 22.81
CA PRO A 107 7.59 -6.41 23.13
C PRO A 107 7.51 -5.34 22.04
N ALA A 108 6.32 -4.76 21.87
CA ALA A 108 6.08 -3.68 20.91
C ALA A 108 7.09 -2.54 21.12
N GLY A 109 7.82 -2.16 20.07
CA GLY A 109 8.86 -1.13 20.11
C GLY A 109 10.29 -1.64 20.30
N GLN A 110 10.51 -2.95 20.52
CA GLN A 110 11.85 -3.55 20.54
C GLN A 110 11.99 -4.62 19.46
N GLY A 111 12.99 -4.48 18.58
CA GLY A 111 13.27 -5.46 17.52
C GLY A 111 12.35 -5.35 16.31
N THR A 112 12.25 -4.15 15.73
CA THR A 112 11.63 -3.96 14.42
C THR A 112 12.72 -3.92 13.36
N LEU A 113 12.68 -4.84 12.39
CA LEU A 113 13.54 -4.73 11.21
C LEU A 113 12.93 -3.65 10.31
N ALA A 114 13.64 -2.53 10.17
CA ALA A 114 13.25 -1.43 9.30
C ALA A 114 13.71 -1.69 7.86
N LEU A 115 12.78 -1.59 6.93
CA LEU A 115 12.95 -1.80 5.51
C LEU A 115 12.55 -0.49 4.80
N PRO A 116 13.51 0.32 4.32
CA PRO A 116 13.20 1.51 3.56
C PRO A 116 12.54 1.15 2.24
N ILE A 117 11.44 1.82 1.93
CA ILE A 117 10.72 1.65 0.68
C ILE A 117 10.50 3.01 0.04
N ARG A 118 10.82 3.12 -1.24
CA ARG A 118 10.61 4.32 -2.04
C ARG A 118 9.61 4.04 -3.13
N VAL A 119 8.66 4.95 -3.32
CA VAL A 119 7.68 4.94 -4.40
C VAL A 119 7.90 6.16 -5.25
N ASP A 120 8.14 5.94 -6.53
CA ASP A 120 8.24 6.97 -7.53
C ASP A 120 6.97 6.96 -8.38
N ALA A 121 6.11 7.94 -8.13
CA ALA A 121 4.87 8.16 -8.86
C ALA A 121 5.01 9.19 -10.01
N THR A 122 6.24 9.55 -10.41
CA THR A 122 6.47 10.50 -11.52
C THR A 122 5.88 10.04 -12.85
N THR A 123 5.72 8.73 -13.06
CA THR A 123 5.16 8.13 -14.27
C THR A 123 3.70 7.68 -14.12
N LEU A 124 3.01 8.10 -13.05
CA LEU A 124 1.64 7.70 -12.72
C LEU A 124 0.65 8.03 -13.85
N ALA A 125 0.77 9.21 -14.44
CA ALA A 125 -0.02 9.64 -15.61
C ALA A 125 0.18 8.73 -16.84
N GLN A 126 1.33 8.06 -16.94
CA GLN A 126 1.65 7.08 -17.98
C GLN A 126 1.19 5.66 -17.59
N GLY A 127 0.46 5.54 -16.50
CA GLY A 127 0.00 4.27 -15.94
C GLY A 127 1.11 3.46 -15.30
N ARG A 128 2.17 4.09 -14.79
CA ARG A 128 3.27 3.38 -14.12
C ARG A 128 3.71 4.03 -12.80
N VAL A 129 4.10 3.21 -11.84
CA VAL A 129 4.77 3.63 -10.61
C VAL A 129 6.03 2.79 -10.45
N SER A 130 7.10 3.33 -9.87
CA SER A 130 8.28 2.53 -9.55
C SER A 130 8.40 2.35 -8.05
N VAL A 131 8.67 1.14 -7.59
CA VAL A 131 8.77 0.80 -6.17
C VAL A 131 10.14 0.22 -5.93
N VAL A 132 10.89 0.79 -5.00
CA VAL A 132 12.23 0.34 -4.62
C VAL A 132 12.21 -0.05 -3.15
N VAL A 133 12.41 -1.33 -2.89
CA VAL A 133 12.54 -1.88 -1.53
C VAL A 133 14.03 -2.10 -1.27
N SER A 134 14.58 -1.35 -0.32
CA SER A 134 15.96 -1.55 0.13
C SER A 134 15.96 -2.57 1.26
N LEU A 135 16.58 -3.72 1.02
CA LEU A 135 16.64 -4.78 2.02
C LEU A 135 18.06 -4.79 2.60
N PRO A 136 18.26 -4.36 3.87
CA PRO A 136 19.51 -4.65 4.53
C PRO A 136 19.68 -6.18 4.51
N LEU A 137 20.79 -6.66 3.94
CA LEU A 137 21.07 -8.08 3.70
C LEU A 137 20.30 -8.71 2.52
N ALA A 138 19.97 -7.95 1.46
CA ALA A 138 19.35 -8.47 0.23
C ALA A 138 20.09 -9.70 -0.33
N GLY A 139 21.43 -9.71 -0.26
CA GLY A 139 22.26 -10.84 -0.68
C GLY A 139 22.06 -12.15 0.09
N LEU A 140 21.35 -12.13 1.21
CA LEU A 140 21.00 -13.34 1.99
C LEU A 140 19.59 -13.86 1.69
N LEU A 141 18.78 -13.15 0.90
CA LEU A 141 17.45 -13.65 0.53
C LEU A 141 17.55 -14.67 -0.59
N PRO A 142 16.95 -15.86 -0.44
CA PRO A 142 16.81 -16.80 -1.53
C PRO A 142 16.05 -16.16 -2.71
N ALA A 143 16.48 -16.46 -3.93
CA ALA A 143 15.88 -15.89 -5.15
C ALA A 143 14.36 -16.15 -5.22
N GLU A 144 13.91 -17.29 -4.69
CA GLU A 144 12.51 -17.70 -4.65
C GLU A 144 11.65 -16.74 -3.79
N VAL A 145 12.24 -16.11 -2.77
CA VAL A 145 11.52 -15.13 -1.95
C VAL A 145 11.32 -13.84 -2.75
N ALA A 146 12.35 -13.38 -3.45
CA ALA A 146 12.25 -12.20 -4.33
C ALA A 146 11.25 -12.45 -5.47
N ASP A 147 11.24 -13.65 -6.06
CA ASP A 147 10.27 -14.04 -7.09
C ASP A 147 8.83 -14.08 -6.55
N LYS A 148 8.62 -14.61 -5.34
CA LYS A 148 7.29 -14.60 -4.71
C LYS A 148 6.79 -13.21 -4.38
N ILE A 149 7.67 -12.33 -3.92
CA ILE A 149 7.35 -10.92 -3.68
C ILE A 149 6.92 -10.27 -5.00
N ARG A 150 7.68 -10.51 -6.09
CA ARG A 150 7.36 -10.02 -7.43
C ARG A 150 6.03 -10.54 -7.93
N PHE A 151 5.81 -11.85 -7.90
CA PHE A 151 4.57 -12.46 -8.40
C PHE A 151 3.35 -11.94 -7.63
N LYS A 152 3.47 -11.82 -6.30
CA LYS A 152 2.38 -11.31 -5.50
C LYS A 152 2.13 -9.83 -5.75
N ALA A 153 3.18 -9.00 -5.89
CA ALA A 153 3.04 -7.59 -6.27
C ALA A 153 2.42 -7.42 -7.67
N GLN A 154 2.60 -8.41 -8.55
CA GLN A 154 1.99 -8.41 -9.87
C GLN A 154 0.52 -8.84 -9.87
N TYR A 155 0.18 -9.87 -9.10
CA TYR A 155 -1.20 -10.35 -9.00
C TYR A 155 -2.16 -9.30 -8.44
N SER A 156 -1.65 -8.36 -7.64
CA SER A 156 -2.41 -7.20 -7.15
C SER A 156 -2.86 -6.25 -8.22
N ALA A 157 -2.20 -6.30 -9.37
CA ALA A 157 -2.23 -5.24 -10.35
C ALA A 157 -3.48 -5.20 -11.21
N ASP A 158 -4.46 -6.00 -10.83
CA ASP A 158 -5.63 -6.30 -11.61
C ASP A 158 -6.45 -5.05 -11.90
N GLU A 159 -6.71 -4.80 -13.19
CA GLU A 159 -7.43 -3.63 -13.68
C GLU A 159 -8.84 -3.55 -13.09
N VAL A 160 -9.49 -4.70 -12.86
CA VAL A 160 -10.83 -4.76 -12.26
C VAL A 160 -10.79 -4.26 -10.83
N THR A 161 -9.80 -4.69 -10.05
CA THR A 161 -9.57 -4.25 -8.66
C THR A 161 -9.30 -2.76 -8.59
N GLN A 162 -8.42 -2.25 -9.46
CA GLN A 162 -8.13 -0.81 -9.55
C GLN A 162 -9.37 0.00 -9.94
N GLY A 163 -10.18 -0.50 -10.87
CA GLY A 163 -11.43 0.12 -11.30
C GLY A 163 -12.45 0.26 -10.17
N ARG A 164 -12.57 -0.75 -9.29
CA ARG A 164 -13.45 -0.69 -8.11
C ARG A 164 -13.02 0.38 -7.11
N VAL A 165 -11.73 0.42 -6.79
CA VAL A 165 -11.19 1.45 -5.88
C VAL A 165 -11.36 2.84 -6.48
N LEU A 166 -11.09 3.00 -7.77
CA LEU A 166 -11.26 4.27 -8.47
C LEU A 166 -12.73 4.73 -8.46
N ALA A 167 -13.67 3.84 -8.76
CA ALA A 167 -15.10 4.16 -8.74
C ALA A 167 -15.57 4.60 -7.34
N TYR A 168 -15.09 3.94 -6.29
CA TYR A 168 -15.35 4.32 -4.91
C TYR A 168 -14.79 5.71 -4.57
N LEU A 169 -13.56 6.00 -4.96
CA LEU A 169 -12.94 7.31 -4.73
C LEU A 169 -13.64 8.42 -5.51
N ASP A 170 -14.12 8.13 -6.72
CA ASP A 170 -14.92 9.05 -7.54
C ASP A 170 -16.23 9.41 -6.84
N GLU A 171 -16.96 8.40 -6.37
CA GLU A 171 -18.20 8.57 -5.62
C GLU A 171 -17.98 9.42 -4.36
N LEU A 172 -16.93 9.15 -3.58
CA LEU A 172 -16.61 9.95 -2.40
C LEU A 172 -16.22 11.38 -2.75
N SER A 173 -15.46 11.58 -3.82
CA SER A 173 -15.05 12.92 -4.24
C SER A 173 -16.22 13.79 -4.68
N GLN A 174 -17.30 13.19 -5.19
CA GLN A 174 -18.54 13.88 -5.52
C GLN A 174 -19.37 14.23 -4.28
N ARG A 175 -19.23 13.47 -3.19
CA ARG A 175 -19.90 13.74 -1.90
C ARG A 175 -19.14 14.73 -1.03
N ALA A 176 -17.85 14.90 -1.26
CA ALA A 176 -17.04 15.85 -0.52
C ALA A 176 -17.53 17.29 -0.75
N PRO A 177 -17.59 18.15 0.28
CA PRO A 177 -17.99 19.54 0.11
C PRO A 177 -17.12 20.25 -0.93
N ALA A 178 -17.73 21.05 -1.80
CA ALA A 178 -17.02 21.77 -2.86
C ALA A 178 -15.88 22.63 -2.27
N GLY A 179 -14.71 22.60 -2.91
CA GLY A 179 -13.55 23.39 -2.51
C GLY A 179 -12.65 22.79 -1.43
N THR A 180 -13.00 21.62 -0.86
CA THR A 180 -12.18 20.94 0.17
C THR A 180 -11.02 20.12 -0.40
N GLY A 181 -11.09 19.76 -1.69
CA GLY A 181 -10.03 19.02 -2.38
C GLY A 181 -9.67 17.70 -1.70
N ALA A 182 -8.37 17.42 -1.56
CA ALA A 182 -7.87 16.19 -0.96
C ALA A 182 -8.35 15.99 0.49
N ALA A 183 -8.43 17.06 1.29
CA ALA A 183 -8.85 16.96 2.69
C ALA A 183 -10.30 16.46 2.82
N GLY A 184 -11.20 16.94 1.98
CA GLY A 184 -12.59 16.50 1.98
C GLY A 184 -12.75 15.04 1.55
N VAL A 185 -11.93 14.56 0.62
CA VAL A 185 -11.92 13.14 0.24
C VAL A 185 -11.43 12.27 1.40
N LEU A 186 -10.36 12.66 2.09
CA LEU A 186 -9.87 11.92 3.27
C LEU A 186 -10.91 11.87 4.38
N GLU A 187 -11.59 12.98 4.65
CA GLU A 187 -12.70 13.05 5.60
C GLU A 187 -13.85 12.14 5.18
N ALA A 188 -14.25 12.16 3.91
CA ALA A 188 -15.30 11.30 3.37
C ALA A 188 -14.95 9.80 3.50
N ILE A 189 -13.69 9.42 3.26
CA ILE A 189 -13.19 8.04 3.49
C ILE A 189 -13.36 7.66 4.98
N ALA A 190 -12.93 8.53 5.90
CA ALA A 190 -13.03 8.27 7.33
C ALA A 190 -14.49 8.14 7.80
N LEU A 191 -15.37 9.03 7.32
CA LEU A 191 -16.80 9.02 7.67
C LEU A 191 -17.51 7.78 7.13
N ASP A 192 -17.26 7.39 5.87
CA ASP A 192 -17.83 6.16 5.30
C ASP A 192 -17.39 4.93 6.10
N ALA A 193 -16.09 4.83 6.42
CA ALA A 193 -15.56 3.74 7.23
C ALA A 193 -16.14 3.68 8.65
N TYR A 194 -16.37 4.83 9.28
CA TYR A 194 -17.03 4.92 10.58
C TYR A 194 -18.48 4.45 10.50
N ASN A 195 -19.24 4.92 9.50
CA ASN A 195 -20.64 4.56 9.31
C ASN A 195 -20.81 3.06 9.02
N ARG A 196 -19.92 2.45 8.24
CA ARG A 196 -19.93 1.00 7.98
C ARG A 196 -19.65 0.15 9.21
N ARG A 197 -18.95 0.68 10.22
CA ARG A 197 -18.71 -0.02 11.50
C ARG A 197 -19.90 0.05 12.46
N ILE A 198 -20.76 1.05 12.31
CA ILE A 198 -21.91 1.31 13.21
C ILE A 198 -23.22 0.84 12.59
N GLY A 199 -23.29 0.71 11.26
CA GLY A 199 -24.46 0.20 10.56
C GLY A 199 -24.92 -1.15 11.09
N PRO A 200 -26.24 -1.45 11.05
CA PRO A 200 -26.79 -2.68 11.60
C PRO A 200 -26.05 -3.87 11.00
N ALA A 201 -25.60 -4.79 11.86
CA ALA A 201 -25.04 -6.06 11.43
C ALA A 201 -26.01 -6.65 10.40
N ALA A 202 -25.54 -6.85 9.16
CA ALA A 202 -26.34 -7.48 8.13
C ALA A 202 -26.93 -8.78 8.73
N PRO A 203 -28.25 -9.03 8.60
CA PRO A 203 -28.81 -10.29 9.05
C PRO A 203 -28.07 -11.42 8.31
N GLY A 204 -27.43 -12.28 9.10
CA GLY A 204 -26.70 -13.45 8.61
C GLY A 204 -27.61 -14.58 8.16
#